data_AF-A0A5K1DB49-F1
#
_entry.id   AF-A0A5K1DB49-F1
#
_cell.length_a   1.000
_cell.length_b   1.000
_cell.length_c   1.000
_cell.angle_alpha   90.00
_cell.angle_beta   90.00
_cell.angle_gamma   90.00
#
_symmetry.space_group_name_H-M   'P 1'
#
loop_
_entity.id
_entity.type
_entity.pdbx_description
1 polymer ?
#
loop_
_entity_poly.entity_id
_entity_poly.type
_entity_poly.pdbx_seq_one_letter_code
_entity_poly.pdbx_strand_id
1 'polypeptide(L)' 'TVWFAEYNCRGGGADSRKRVPWSKSLTFEEAKPFLTSAYIDGQQWLRL' A
#
# COMPACT_ATOMS: atom_id res chain seq x y z
N THR A 1 8.89 15.41 -3.81
CA THR A 1 7.44 15.25 -3.52
C THR A 1 7.23 13.92 -2.81
N VAL A 2 6.15 13.75 -2.03
CA VAL A 2 5.88 12.52 -1.25
C VAL A 2 4.72 11.72 -1.83
N TRP A 3 4.67 10.42 -1.55
CA TRP A 3 3.59 9.52 -1.95
C TRP A 3 3.10 8.71 -0.75
N PHE A 4 1.93 9.06 -0.22
CA PHE A 4 1.27 8.28 0.83
C PHE A 4 -0.07 7.74 0.34
N ALA A 5 -0.32 6.47 0.63
CA ALA A 5 -1.51 5.77 0.19
C ALA A 5 -1.96 4.71 1.21
N GLU A 6 -3.23 4.37 1.18
CA GLU A 6 -3.86 3.34 2.01
C GLU A 6 -4.58 2.29 1.14
N TYR A 7 -4.56 1.02 1.58
CA TYR A 7 -5.21 -0.10 0.90
C TYR A 7 -5.92 -1.01 1.90
N ASN A 8 -7.23 -1.25 1.70
CA ASN A 8 -8.05 -2.21 2.47
C ASN A 8 -7.94 -2.09 4.02
N CYS A 9 -7.78 -0.87 4.54
CA CYS A 9 -7.74 -0.61 5.99
C CYS A 9 -9.13 -0.80 6.63
N ARG A 10 -9.17 -1.24 7.89
CA ARG A 10 -10.41 -1.53 8.64
C ARG A 10 -10.35 -1.01 10.07
N GLY A 11 -11.52 -0.85 10.70
CA GLY A 11 -11.66 -0.34 12.06
C GLY A 11 -11.93 1.18 12.12
N GLY A 12 -12.15 1.71 13.33
CA GLY A 12 -12.61 3.09 13.53
C GLY A 12 -11.67 4.18 12.99
N GLY A 13 -10.37 3.91 12.88
CA GLY A 13 -9.38 4.85 12.34
C GLY A 13 -9.23 4.84 10.81
N ALA A 14 -9.85 3.88 10.12
CA ALA A 14 -9.71 3.70 8.68
C ALA A 14 -10.64 4.60 7.83
N ASP A 15 -11.39 5.50 8.46
CA ASP A 15 -12.24 6.45 7.74
C ASP A 15 -11.41 7.41 6.90
N SER A 16 -11.53 7.30 5.58
CA SER A 16 -10.78 8.07 4.59
C SER A 16 -11.40 9.44 4.27
N ARG A 17 -12.66 9.70 4.69
CA ARG A 17 -13.42 10.90 4.31
C ARG A 17 -12.78 12.21 4.75
N LYS A 18 -11.95 12.18 5.79
CA LYS A 18 -11.25 13.34 6.37
C LYS A 18 -9.76 13.36 6.05
N ARG A 19 -9.29 12.52 5.13
CA ARG A 19 -7.88 12.50 4.72
C ARG A 19 -7.55 13.74 3.89
N VAL A 20 -6.27 14.09 3.90
CA VAL A 20 -5.72 15.17 3.09
C VAL A 20 -5.89 14.88 1.58
N PRO A 21 -6.15 15.88 0.72
CA PRO A 21 -6.51 15.64 -0.68
C PRO A 21 -5.45 14.95 -1.52
N TRP A 22 -4.18 15.05 -1.13
CA TRP A 22 -3.06 14.45 -1.84
C TRP A 22 -2.79 12.99 -1.42
N SER A 23 -3.44 12.50 -0.37
CA SER A 23 -3.39 11.08 0.01
C SER A 23 -4.21 10.24 -0.96
N LYS A 24 -3.83 8.97 -1.14
CA LYS A 24 -4.40 8.09 -2.15
C LYS A 24 -5.03 6.87 -1.50
N SER A 25 -6.15 6.40 -2.06
CA SER A 25 -6.68 5.06 -1.78
C SER A 25 -6.37 4.18 -2.97
N LEU A 26 -5.70 3.05 -2.73
CA LEU A 26 -5.26 2.17 -3.81
C LEU A 26 -6.34 1.16 -4.19
N THR A 27 -6.40 0.85 -5.47
CA THR A 27 -7.02 -0.38 -5.98
C THR A 27 -6.10 -1.59 -5.70
N PHE A 28 -6.62 -2.80 -5.90
CA PHE A 28 -5.80 -4.01 -5.77
C PHE A 28 -4.61 -4.00 -6.75
N GLU A 29 -4.83 -3.62 -8.01
CA GLU A 29 -3.75 -3.58 -9.02
C GLU A 29 -2.67 -2.55 -8.66
N GLU A 30 -3.04 -1.41 -8.08
CA GLU A 30 -2.07 -0.42 -7.61
C GLU A 30 -1.33 -0.87 -6.33
N ALA A 31 -1.97 -1.65 -5.47
CA ALA A 31 -1.36 -2.18 -4.25
C ALA A 31 -0.45 -3.38 -4.53
N LYS A 32 -0.76 -4.18 -5.56
CA LYS A 32 -0.09 -5.45 -5.89
C LYS A 32 1.45 -5.41 -5.88
N PRO A 33 2.13 -4.37 -6.42
CA PRO A 33 3.60 -4.29 -6.38
C PRO A 33 4.18 -4.30 -4.97
N PHE A 34 3.43 -3.80 -3.98
CA PHE A 34 3.85 -3.69 -2.58
C PHE A 34 3.48 -4.91 -1.72
N LEU A 35 2.63 -5.80 -2.23
CA LEU A 35 2.09 -6.93 -1.46
C LEU A 35 2.89 -8.23 -1.64
N THR A 36 3.95 -8.22 -2.45
CA THR A 36 4.71 -9.42 -2.79
C THR A 36 6.19 -9.25 -2.44
N SER A 37 6.91 -10.38 -2.32
CA SER A 37 8.36 -10.37 -2.10
C SER A 37 9.15 -9.73 -3.24
N ALA A 38 8.53 -9.50 -4.41
CA ALA A 38 9.14 -8.75 -5.50
C ALA A 38 9.45 -7.29 -5.09
N TYR A 39 8.73 -6.71 -4.14
CA TYR A 39 8.99 -5.34 -3.65
C TYR A 39 10.39 -5.18 -3.02
N ILE A 40 10.92 -6.27 -2.47
CA ILE A 40 12.20 -6.30 -1.73
C ILE A 40 13.25 -7.15 -2.46
N ASP A 41 13.07 -7.39 -3.77
CA ASP A 41 13.94 -8.27 -4.55
C ASP A 41 14.12 -9.67 -3.93
N GLY A 42 13.07 -10.19 -3.30
CA GLY A 42 13.13 -11.38 -2.47
C GLY A 42 13.67 -12.63 -3.19
N GLN A 43 13.49 -12.72 -4.51
CA GLN A 43 14.04 -13.82 -5.32
C GLN A 43 15.57 -13.91 -5.27
N GLN A 44 16.26 -12.82 -4.92
CA GLN A 44 17.72 -12.77 -4.87
C GLN A 44 18.30 -13.30 -3.55
N TRP A 45 17.55 -13.22 -2.45
CA TRP A 45 18.12 -13.42 -1.11
C TRP A 45 17.22 -14.17 -0.13
N LEU A 46 15.90 -14.19 -0.33
CA LEU A 46 15.02 -15.04 0.46
C LEU A 46 15.19 -16.49 0.00
N ARG A 47 15.64 -17.35 0.92
CA ARG A 47 15.69 -18.79 0.73
C ARG A 47 14.35 -19.38 1.13
N LEU A 48 13.38 -19.30 0.21
CA LEU A 48 12.03 -19.83 0.37
C LEU A 48 11.99 -21.35 0.10
#